data_AF-A0A377KLR2-F1
#
_entry.id   AF-A0A377KLR2-F1
#
_cell.length_a   1.000
_cell.length_b   1.000
_cell.length_c   1.000
_cell.angle_alpha   90.00
_cell.angle_beta   90.00
_cell.angle_gamma   90.00
#
_symmetry.space_group_name_H-M   'P 1'
#
loop_
_entity.id
_entity.type
_entity.pdbx_description
1 polymer ?
#
loop_
_entity_poly.entity_id
_entity_poly.type
_entity_poly.pdbx_seq_one_letter_code
_entity_poly.pdbx_strand_id
1 'polypeptide(L)' 'MFRHQKELQFEAKPDRPNPLIAKYLQELIGGQYGEMSVAM' A
#
# COMPACT_ATOMS: atom_id res chain seq x y z
N MET A 1 -20.61 -2.49 -10.62
CA MET A 1 -19.61 -1.67 -11.35
C MET A 1 -18.83 -0.86 -10.34
N PHE A 2 -17.52 -0.70 -10.55
CA PHE A 2 -16.64 0.07 -9.68
C PHE A 2 -16.38 1.47 -10.27
N ARG A 3 -16.06 2.45 -9.42
CA ARG A 3 -15.64 3.81 -9.80
C ARG A 3 -14.33 4.13 -9.09
N HIS A 4 -13.44 4.85 -9.77
CA HIS A 4 -12.16 5.27 -9.21
C HIS A 4 -12.22 6.75 -8.82
N GLN A 5 -11.77 7.05 -7.60
CA GLN A 5 -11.48 8.41 -7.11
C GLN A 5 -9.97 8.52 -6.98
N LYS A 6 -9.39 9.67 -7.36
CA LYS A 6 -7.93 9.84 -7.42
C LYS A 6 -7.31 10.00 -6.03
N GLU A 7 -8.12 10.42 -5.08
CA GLU A 7 -7.75 10.68 -3.70
C GLU A 7 -7.47 9.37 -2.96
N LEU A 8 -6.43 9.39 -2.11
CA LEU A 8 -6.16 8.28 -1.19
C LEU A 8 -7.19 8.26 -0.07
N GLN A 9 -7.44 7.08 0.52
CA GLN A 9 -8.32 6.95 1.68
C GLN A 9 -7.79 7.73 2.90
N PHE A 10 -6.46 7.83 3.03
CA PHE A 10 -5.75 8.58 4.07
C PHE A 10 -4.43 9.17 3.51
N GLU A 11 -3.88 10.18 4.18
CA GLU A 11 -2.56 10.71 3.84
C GLU A 11 -1.48 9.64 4.07
N ALA A 12 -0.75 9.27 3.00
CA ALA A 12 0.24 8.20 3.02
C ALA A 12 1.60 8.64 2.42
N LYS A 13 1.89 9.94 2.44
CA LYS A 13 3.16 10.48 1.92
C LYS A 13 4.27 10.35 2.98
N PRO A 14 5.44 9.76 2.65
CA PRO A 14 6.56 9.74 3.57
C PRO A 14 7.26 11.11 3.66
N ASP A 15 7.80 11.45 4.82
CA ASP A 15 8.58 12.69 5.01
C ASP A 15 9.87 12.71 4.18
N ARG A 16 10.50 11.54 4.00
CA ARG A 16 11.72 11.36 3.22
C ARG A 16 11.84 9.93 2.68
N PRO A 17 12.58 9.71 1.58
CA PRO A 17 12.81 8.37 1.06
C PRO A 17 13.52 7.47 2.06
N ASN A 18 13.05 6.23 2.21
CA ASN A 18 13.72 5.19 2.99
C ASN A 18 13.56 3.81 2.31
N PRO A 19 14.62 3.28 1.67
CA PRO A 19 14.52 2.03 0.91
C PRO A 19 14.32 0.79 1.81
N LEU A 20 14.78 0.82 3.07
CA LEU A 20 14.60 -0.30 3.98
C LEU A 20 13.13 -0.41 4.41
N ILE A 21 12.49 0.72 4.70
CA ILE A 21 11.04 0.75 5.00
C ILE A 21 10.24 0.34 3.77
N ALA A 22 10.59 0.83 2.58
CA ALA A 22 9.93 0.42 1.34
C ALA A 22 9.99 -1.11 1.14
N LYS A 23 11.11 -1.76 1.49
CA LYS A 23 11.24 -3.22 1.47
C LYS A 23 10.28 -3.90 2.45
N TYR A 24 10.13 -3.39 3.67
CA TYR A 24 9.20 -3.96 4.65
C TYR A 24 7.74 -3.79 4.24
N LEU A 25 7.37 -2.67 3.61
CA LEU A 25 6.02 -2.44 3.09
C LEU A 25 5.60 -3.46 2.02
N GLN A 26 6.54 -4.11 1.33
CA GLN A 26 6.21 -5.15 0.35
C GLN A 26 5.44 -6.33 0.97
N GLU A 27 5.73 -6.70 2.23
CA GLU A 27 5.00 -7.77 2.91
C GLU A 27 3.56 -7.36 3.21
N LEU A 28 3.33 -6.09 3.61
CA LEU A 28 1.99 -5.59 3.88
C LEU A 28 1.14 -5.48 2.62
N ILE A 29 1.75 -5.18 1.47
CA ILE A 29 1.02 -5.03 0.20
C ILE A 29 0.81 -6.39 -0.48
N GLY A 30 1.90 -7.13 -0.71
CA GLY A 30 1.93 -8.34 -1.54
C GLY A 30 2.39 -9.61 -0.83
N GLY A 31 2.58 -9.57 0.50
CA GLY A 31 2.87 -10.76 1.29
C GLY A 31 1.70 -11.73 1.35
N GLN A 32 1.93 -12.93 1.93
CA GLN A 32 0.91 -13.98 2.00
C GLN A 32 -0.39 -13.49 2.66
N TYR A 33 -0.25 -12.60 3.65
CA TYR A 33 -1.36 -12.00 4.39
C TYR A 33 -1.49 -10.50 4.13
N GLY A 34 -0.96 -10.01 3.00
CA GLY A 34 -1.00 -8.61 2.62
C GLY A 34 -2.35 -8.17 2.05
N GLU A 35 -2.45 -6.88 1.74
CA GLU A 35 -3.66 -6.23 1.22
C GLU A 35 -4.16 -6.89 -0.08
N MET A 36 -3.26 -7.29 -0.97
CA MET A 36 -3.62 -7.97 -2.22
C MET A 36 -4.33 -9.31 -1.98
N SER A 37 -3.96 -10.06 -0.93
CA SER A 37 -4.62 -11.34 -0.59
C SER A 37 -6.06 -11.16 -0.12
N VAL A 38 -6.40 -9.97 0.40
CA VAL A 38 -7.75 -9.63 0.88
C VAL A 38 -8.59 -8.96 -0.21
N ALA A 39 -7.95 -8.18 -1.09
CA ALA A 39 -8.61 -7.43 -2.15
C ALA A 39 -9.02 -8.28 -3.36
N MET A 40 -8.37 -9.44 -3.54
CA MET A 40 -8.64 -10.40 -4.62
C MET A 40 -9.73 -11.40 -4.23
#